data_AF-A0A8S3R662-F1
#
_entry.id   AF-A0A8S3R662-F1
#
_cell.length_a   1.000
_cell.length_b   1.000
_cell.length_c   1.000
_cell.angle_alpha   90.00
_cell.angle_beta   90.00
_cell.angle_gamma   90.00
#
_symmetry.space_group_name_H-M   'P 1'
#
loop_
_entity.id
_entity.type
_entity.pdbx_description
1 polymer ?
#
loop_
_entity_poly.entity_id
_entity_poly.type
_entity_poly.pdbx_seq_one_letter_code
_entity_poly.pdbx_strand_id
1 'polypeptide(L)'
;MRLIVGENTEINRVFNIDVDVRPDVKICQTFNYRHEKRSSAYDDSLLRFNNSQNVRLVRSLQSWKYFYEFRKELRKQLTFRRHIQIEAEHNIMQILQKFNEESRKMVTLVGIHIRLGDIFSNSYLKKVGFNIATPEYLSKSVNYFLSKYRNVLFLVTSQNMTWAKANMPREKQG
;
A
#
# COMPACT_ATOMS: atom_id res chain seq x y z
N MET A 1 -4.13 -4.74 21.90
CA MET A 1 -2.89 -5.33 21.34
C MET A 1 -1.76 -4.35 21.57
N ARG A 2 -0.71 -4.74 22.29
CA ARG A 2 0.49 -3.92 22.49
C ARG A 2 1.54 -4.39 21.47
N LEU A 3 1.92 -3.52 20.54
CA LEU A 3 2.91 -3.85 19.52
C LEU A 3 4.31 -3.59 20.09
N ILE A 4 5.20 -4.56 19.96
CA ILE A 4 6.61 -4.39 20.31
C ILE A 4 7.36 -4.23 19.00
N VAL A 5 8.07 -3.13 18.85
CA VAL A 5 8.74 -2.78 17.60
C VAL A 5 10.17 -2.35 17.88
N GLY A 6 11.09 -2.75 17.00
CA GLY A 6 12.48 -2.31 17.06
C GLY A 6 12.60 -0.79 16.89
N GLU A 7 13.60 -0.21 17.55
CA GLU A 7 13.85 1.23 17.60
C GLU A 7 14.04 1.83 16.20
N ASN A 8 14.71 1.13 15.29
CA ASN A 8 15.07 1.64 13.97
C ASN A 8 14.12 1.26 12.83
N THR A 9 12.87 0.91 13.14
CA THR A 9 11.90 0.51 12.12
C THR A 9 11.23 1.71 11.45
N GLU A 10 11.04 1.64 10.13
CA GLU A 10 10.31 2.66 9.36
C GLU A 10 8.87 2.82 9.81
N ILE A 11 8.26 1.75 10.33
CA ILE A 11 6.86 1.74 10.75
C ILE A 11 6.59 2.79 11.84
N ASN A 12 7.55 3.00 12.76
CA ASN A 12 7.49 4.01 13.81
C ASN A 12 7.65 5.44 13.27
N ARG A 13 8.36 5.61 12.14
CA ARG A 13 8.56 6.90 11.48
C ARG A 13 7.34 7.34 10.68
N VAL A 14 6.64 6.37 10.08
CA VAL A 14 5.52 6.64 9.16
C VAL A 14 4.18 6.72 9.88
N PHE A 15 3.93 5.83 10.84
CA PHE A 15 2.60 5.66 11.44
C PHE A 15 2.54 6.09 12.91
N ASN A 16 1.35 6.43 13.38
CA ASN A 16 1.03 6.78 14.75
C ASN A 16 0.70 5.53 15.58
N ILE A 17 1.69 4.64 15.71
CA ILE A 17 1.54 3.36 16.39
C ILE A 17 1.86 3.52 17.87
N ASP A 18 1.02 2.90 18.70
CA ASP A 18 1.24 2.78 20.13
C ASP A 18 2.13 1.56 20.38
N VAL A 19 3.45 1.77 20.33
CA VAL A 19 4.45 0.71 20.42
C VAL A 19 5.27 0.80 21.70
N ASP A 20 5.57 -0.36 22.26
CA ASP A 20 6.75 -0.49 23.10
C ASP A 20 7.97 -0.58 22.20
N VAL A 21 8.75 0.48 22.17
CA VAL A 21 10.05 0.47 21.49
C VAL A 21 11.03 -0.33 22.33
N ARG A 22 11.69 -1.30 21.71
CA ARG A 22 12.80 -2.05 22.32
C ARG A 22 14.07 -1.78 21.53
N PRO A 23 15.24 -1.73 22.21
CA PRO A 23 16.53 -1.75 21.52
C PRO A 23 16.58 -2.95 20.57
N ASP A 24 17.17 -2.76 19.39
CA ASP A 24 17.31 -3.84 18.43
C ASP A 24 18.19 -4.94 19.04
N VAL A 25 17.55 -6.08 19.37
CA VAL A 25 18.23 -7.23 19.96
C VAL A 25 18.83 -8.11 18.87
N LYS A 26 20.02 -8.67 19.12
CA LYS A 26 20.62 -9.68 18.25
C LYS A 26 19.69 -10.88 18.17
N ILE A 27 19.05 -11.05 17.02
CA ILE A 27 18.09 -12.13 16.77
C ILE A 27 18.84 -13.46 16.82
N CYS A 28 18.38 -14.39 17.66
CA CYS A 28 18.93 -15.74 17.73
C CYS A 28 18.76 -16.45 16.37
N GLN A 29 19.84 -16.99 15.83
CA GLN A 29 19.81 -17.66 14.51
C GLN A 29 19.26 -19.09 14.58
N THR A 30 19.13 -19.66 15.78
CA THR A 30 18.70 -21.05 16.02
C THR A 30 17.20 -21.19 16.27
N PHE A 31 16.40 -20.13 16.09
CA PHE A 31 14.95 -20.21 16.26
C PHE A 31 14.29 -21.16 15.27
N ASN A 32 13.21 -21.80 15.71
CA ASN A 32 12.36 -22.57 14.81
C ASN A 32 11.61 -21.63 13.88
N TYR A 33 11.92 -21.71 12.59
CA TYR A 33 11.32 -20.86 11.58
C TYR A 33 9.94 -21.38 11.14
N ARG A 34 8.97 -20.48 11.05
CA ARG A 34 7.60 -20.77 10.57
C ARG A 34 7.17 -19.76 9.52
N HIS A 35 6.45 -20.21 8.51
CA HIS A 35 5.90 -19.39 7.43
C HIS A 35 4.67 -20.07 6.83
N GLU A 36 3.89 -19.33 6.02
CA GLU A 36 2.69 -19.85 5.35
C GLU A 36 3.06 -21.07 4.50
N LYS A 37 2.33 -22.19 4.65
CA LYS A 37 2.55 -23.40 3.82
C LYS A 37 2.36 -23.15 2.32
N ARG A 38 1.51 -22.18 1.97
CA ARG A 38 1.28 -21.72 0.59
C ARG A 38 1.49 -20.23 0.54
N SER A 39 2.20 -19.76 -0.48
CA SER A 39 2.44 -18.33 -0.68
C SER A 39 1.12 -17.56 -0.71
N SER A 40 1.05 -16.51 0.10
CA SER A 40 -0.06 -15.57 0.13
C SER A 40 -1.40 -16.17 0.57
N ALA A 41 -1.37 -17.34 1.21
CA ALA A 41 -2.55 -18.03 1.68
C ALA A 41 -2.65 -17.98 3.21
N TYR A 42 -3.89 -17.95 3.70
CA TYR A 42 -4.15 -18.09 5.13
C TYR A 42 -3.81 -19.50 5.61
N ASP A 43 -3.09 -19.57 6.72
CA ASP A 43 -2.63 -20.78 7.39
C ASP A 43 -2.87 -20.63 8.89
N ASP A 44 -3.96 -21.21 9.37
CA ASP A 44 -4.38 -21.15 10.77
C ASP A 44 -3.36 -21.76 11.75
N SER A 45 -2.46 -22.62 11.26
CA SER A 45 -1.37 -23.16 12.08
C SER A 45 -0.38 -22.08 12.53
N LEU A 46 -0.35 -20.91 11.88
CA LEU A 46 0.42 -19.75 12.31
C LEU A 46 -0.27 -18.91 13.39
N LEU A 47 -1.43 -19.35 13.89
CA LEU A 47 -2.08 -18.77 15.06
C LEU A 47 -1.95 -19.66 16.30
N ARG A 48 -1.39 -20.86 16.16
CA ARG A 48 -1.31 -21.88 17.20
C ARG A 48 0.15 -22.28 17.43
N PHE A 49 0.78 -21.65 18.43
CA PHE A 49 2.16 -21.94 18.81
C PHE A 49 2.21 -22.74 20.12
N ASN A 50 3.20 -23.62 20.21
CA ASN A 50 3.54 -24.26 21.48
C ASN A 50 4.45 -23.31 22.28
N ASN A 51 4.16 -23.13 23.56
CA ASN A 51 4.93 -22.26 24.46
C ASN A 51 6.28 -22.85 24.89
N SER A 52 6.59 -24.10 24.53
CA SER A 52 7.85 -24.76 24.92
C SER A 52 9.04 -24.38 24.04
N GLN A 53 8.85 -23.59 22.98
CA GLN A 53 9.91 -23.24 22.03
C GLN A 53 9.77 -21.81 21.52
N ASN A 54 10.91 -21.16 21.31
CA ASN A 54 10.95 -19.88 20.62
C ASN A 54 10.77 -20.08 19.11
N VAL A 55 9.78 -19.38 18.55
CA VAL A 55 9.44 -19.45 17.12
C VAL A 55 9.68 -18.10 16.46
N ARG A 56 10.27 -18.12 15.27
CA ARG A 56 10.38 -16.94 14.41
C ARG A 56 9.48 -17.10 13.20
N LEU A 57 8.48 -16.23 13.11
CA LEU A 57 7.73 -16.04 11.88
C LEU A 57 8.63 -15.35 10.86
N VAL A 58 8.79 -15.98 9.70
CA VAL A 58 9.57 -15.46 8.59
C VAL A 58 8.68 -15.22 7.39
N ARG A 59 9.15 -14.31 6.53
CA ARG A 59 8.38 -13.72 5.42
C ARG A 59 7.23 -12.85 5.93
N SER A 60 6.57 -12.17 5.00
CA SER A 60 5.38 -11.38 5.30
C SER A 60 4.16 -12.30 5.35
N LEU A 61 3.36 -12.18 6.40
CA LEU A 61 2.01 -12.75 6.42
C LEU A 61 1.14 -11.93 5.47
N GLN A 62 0.71 -12.52 4.34
CA GLN A 62 0.02 -11.74 3.29
C GLN A 62 -1.49 -11.90 3.31
N SER A 63 -2.04 -12.84 4.08
CA SER A 63 -3.50 -12.93 4.25
C SER A 63 -4.02 -11.89 5.25
N TRP A 64 -5.02 -11.10 4.84
CA TRP A 64 -5.71 -10.17 5.75
C TRP A 64 -6.39 -10.89 6.94
N LYS A 65 -6.65 -12.20 6.81
CA LYS A 65 -7.35 -13.01 7.81
C LYS A 65 -6.62 -13.06 9.16
N TYR A 66 -5.29 -13.02 9.18
CA TYR A 66 -4.52 -13.03 10.44
C TYR A 66 -4.81 -11.82 11.33
N PHE A 67 -5.17 -10.70 10.71
CA PHE A 67 -5.31 -9.41 11.38
C PHE A 67 -6.77 -8.95 11.44
N TYR A 68 -7.71 -9.79 11.01
CA TYR A 68 -9.10 -9.39 10.87
C TYR A 68 -9.72 -8.98 12.20
N GLU A 69 -9.44 -9.72 13.28
CA GLU A 69 -9.98 -9.41 14.61
C GLU A 69 -9.41 -8.09 15.15
N PHE A 70 -8.17 -7.76 14.81
CA PHE A 70 -7.48 -6.53 15.24
C PHE A 70 -7.63 -5.35 14.28
N ARG A 71 -8.51 -5.46 13.27
CA ARG A 71 -8.62 -4.46 12.20
C ARG A 71 -8.99 -3.07 12.71
N LYS A 72 -9.75 -2.96 13.81
CA LYS A 72 -10.15 -1.67 14.38
C LYS A 72 -8.95 -0.96 15.02
N GLU A 73 -8.19 -1.69 15.81
CA GLU A 73 -6.98 -1.24 16.48
C GLU A 73 -5.90 -0.89 15.46
N LEU A 74 -5.69 -1.75 14.47
CA LEU A 74 -4.74 -1.51 13.39
C LEU A 74 -5.09 -0.27 12.58
N ARG A 75 -6.38 -0.02 12.29
CA ARG A 75 -6.77 1.22 11.57
C ARG A 75 -6.55 2.48 12.39
N LYS A 76 -6.62 2.42 13.72
CA LYS A 76 -6.27 3.55 14.60
C LYS A 76 -4.76 3.79 14.61
N GLN A 77 -3.98 2.72 14.72
CA GLN A 77 -2.52 2.81 14.87
C GLN A 77 -1.79 3.06 13.54
N LEU A 78 -2.25 2.46 12.44
CA LEU A 78 -1.70 2.65 11.08
C LEU A 78 -2.26 3.91 10.41
N THR A 79 -2.34 4.99 11.18
CA THR A 79 -2.60 6.34 10.68
C THR A 79 -1.28 7.05 10.46
N PHE A 80 -1.13 7.79 9.35
CA PHE A 80 0.13 8.50 9.10
C PHE A 80 0.41 9.54 10.19
N ARG A 81 1.69 9.79 10.47
CA ARG A 81 2.08 10.91 11.34
C ARG A 81 1.64 12.24 10.74
N ARG A 82 1.38 13.22 11.62
CA ARG A 82 0.85 14.54 11.25
C ARG A 82 1.66 15.24 10.15
N HIS A 83 2.98 15.17 10.19
CA HIS A 83 3.82 15.84 9.19
C HIS A 83 3.61 15.27 7.78
N ILE A 84 3.46 13.94 7.64
CA ILE A 84 3.17 13.27 6.35
C ILE A 84 1.80 13.70 5.83
N GLN A 85 0.80 13.80 6.72
CA GLN A 85 -0.53 14.28 6.34
C GLN A 85 -0.49 15.72 5.84
N ILE A 86 0.23 16.60 6.54
CA ILE A 86 0.41 18.01 6.14
C ILE A 86 1.10 18.09 4.77
N GLU A 87 2.18 17.33 4.57
CA GLU A 87 2.90 17.32 3.30
C GLU A 87 2.03 16.80 2.15
N ALA A 88 1.23 15.76 2.39
CA ALA A 88 0.29 15.24 1.39
C ALA A 88 -0.77 16.27 1.01
N GLU A 89 -1.38 16.94 1.99
CA GLU A 89 -2.36 18.00 1.75
C GLU A 89 -1.74 19.19 1.02
N HIS A 90 -0.53 19.60 1.40
CA HIS A 90 0.20 20.67 0.71
C HIS A 90 0.46 20.33 -0.76
N ASN A 91 0.92 19.12 -1.06
CA ASN A 91 1.11 18.65 -2.44
C ASN A 91 -0.21 18.66 -3.23
N ILE A 92 -1.31 18.22 -2.61
CA ILE A 92 -2.62 18.26 -3.25
C ILE A 92 -3.02 19.71 -3.54
N MET A 93 -2.86 20.64 -2.59
CA MET A 93 -3.18 22.05 -2.80
C MET A 93 -2.37 22.68 -3.94
N GLN A 94 -1.08 22.38 -4.03
CA GLN A 94 -0.23 22.83 -5.15
C GLN A 94 -0.70 22.29 -6.50
N ILE A 95 -1.13 21.03 -6.55
CA ILE A 95 -1.72 20.43 -7.74
C ILE A 95 -3.01 21.17 -8.12
N LEU A 96 -3.92 21.40 -7.16
CA LEU A 96 -5.17 22.11 -7.42
C LEU A 96 -4.92 23.52 -7.99
N GLN A 97 -3.99 24.27 -7.39
CA GLN A 97 -3.59 25.59 -7.89
C GLN A 97 -3.07 25.52 -9.33
N LYS A 98 -2.25 24.52 -9.65
CA LYS A 98 -1.70 24.32 -11.00
C LYS A 98 -2.79 24.08 -12.05
N PHE A 99 -3.91 23.48 -11.65
CA PHE A 99 -5.06 23.22 -12.53
C PHE A 99 -6.17 24.28 -12.41
N ASN A 100 -5.89 25.43 -11.77
CA ASN A 100 -6.84 26.53 -11.54
C ASN A 100 -8.12 26.09 -10.80
N GLU A 101 -8.01 25.07 -9.94
CA GLU A 101 -9.12 24.64 -9.09
C GLU A 101 -9.23 25.52 -7.85
N GLU A 102 -10.35 26.21 -7.69
CA GLU A 102 -10.53 27.16 -6.58
C GLU A 102 -10.55 26.49 -5.21
N SER A 103 -11.07 25.25 -5.13
CA SER A 103 -11.09 24.50 -3.86
C SER A 103 -11.23 22.99 -4.03
N ARG A 104 -10.75 22.27 -3.01
CA ARG A 104 -10.89 20.80 -2.88
C ARG A 104 -12.34 20.31 -2.95
N LYS A 105 -13.33 21.18 -2.62
CA LYS A 105 -14.76 20.85 -2.63
C LYS A 105 -15.37 20.85 -4.03
N MET A 106 -14.74 21.53 -4.99
CA MET A 106 -15.27 21.67 -6.36
C MET A 106 -14.72 20.62 -7.33
N VAL A 107 -13.73 19.84 -6.89
CA VAL A 107 -13.02 18.86 -7.71
C VAL A 107 -13.10 17.47 -7.10
N THR A 108 -13.40 16.49 -7.96
CA THR A 108 -13.32 15.09 -7.60
C THR A 108 -11.90 14.58 -7.89
N LEU A 109 -11.07 14.42 -6.86
CA LEU A 109 -9.76 13.78 -7.01
C LEU A 109 -9.92 12.27 -7.10
N VAL A 110 -9.38 11.67 -8.17
CA VAL A 110 -9.32 10.22 -8.36
C VAL A 110 -7.87 9.77 -8.37
N GLY A 111 -7.46 9.04 -7.33
CA GLY A 111 -6.12 8.46 -7.26
C GLY A 111 -6.01 7.19 -8.12
N ILE A 112 -5.01 7.14 -9.00
CA ILE A 112 -4.65 5.95 -9.78
C ILE A 112 -3.27 5.50 -9.34
N HIS A 113 -3.16 4.26 -8.86
CA HIS A 113 -1.87 3.64 -8.56
C HIS A 113 -1.58 2.54 -9.56
N ILE A 114 -0.57 2.73 -10.40
CA ILE A 114 -0.14 1.75 -11.41
C ILE A 114 1.05 0.95 -10.83
N ARG A 115 0.75 -0.25 -10.31
CA ARG A 115 1.77 -1.15 -9.76
C ARG A 115 2.48 -1.91 -10.87
N LEU A 116 3.71 -1.49 -11.18
CA LEU A 116 4.54 -2.12 -12.22
C LEU A 116 5.73 -2.88 -11.65
N GLY A 117 6.53 -2.23 -10.78
CA GLY A 117 7.84 -2.67 -10.27
C GLY A 117 8.41 -3.96 -10.86
N ASP A 118 8.55 -4.97 -10.01
CA ASP A 118 9.04 -6.31 -10.32
C ASP A 118 8.16 -7.07 -11.32
N ILE A 119 6.85 -6.81 -11.40
CA ILE A 119 5.94 -7.46 -12.36
C ILE A 119 6.31 -7.10 -13.81
N PHE A 120 6.82 -5.88 -14.04
CA PHE A 120 7.13 -5.39 -15.39
C PHE A 120 8.15 -6.27 -16.12
N SER A 121 9.26 -6.58 -15.46
CA SER A 121 10.38 -7.34 -16.01
C SER A 121 10.37 -8.82 -15.66
N ASN A 122 9.60 -9.26 -14.66
CA ASN A 122 9.62 -10.64 -14.19
C ASN A 122 8.59 -11.52 -14.93
N SER A 123 9.08 -12.32 -15.88
CA SER A 123 8.26 -13.26 -16.66
C SER A 123 7.63 -14.36 -15.79
N TYR A 124 8.24 -14.74 -14.67
CA TYR A 124 7.67 -15.71 -13.75
C TYR A 124 6.43 -15.13 -13.04
N LEU A 125 6.48 -13.88 -12.57
CA LEU A 125 5.32 -13.23 -11.95
C LEU A 125 4.11 -13.19 -12.89
N LYS A 126 4.35 -12.89 -14.18
CA LYS A 126 3.30 -12.94 -15.21
C LYS A 126 2.71 -14.34 -15.38
N LYS A 127 3.56 -15.38 -15.39
CA LYS A 127 3.11 -16.79 -15.49
C LYS A 127 2.26 -17.24 -14.30
N VAL A 128 2.50 -16.71 -13.11
CA VAL A 128 1.74 -17.06 -11.89
C VAL A 128 0.54 -16.13 -11.64
N GLY A 129 0.16 -15.32 -12.63
CA GLY A 129 -1.11 -14.57 -12.63
C GLY A 129 -1.00 -13.08 -12.30
N PHE A 130 0.21 -12.52 -12.11
CA PHE A 130 0.36 -11.07 -11.96
C PHE A 130 0.25 -10.38 -13.32
N ASN A 131 -0.81 -9.58 -13.48
CA ASN A 131 -1.06 -8.82 -14.68
C ASN A 131 -0.80 -7.34 -14.47
N ILE A 132 -0.39 -6.69 -15.57
CA ILE A 132 -0.24 -5.24 -15.64
C ILE A 132 -1.51 -4.68 -16.28
N ALA A 133 -1.97 -3.54 -15.79
CA ALA A 133 -3.09 -2.83 -16.40
C ALA A 133 -2.79 -2.56 -17.90
N THR A 134 -3.70 -2.91 -18.79
CA THR A 134 -3.54 -2.58 -20.21
C THR A 134 -3.96 -1.12 -20.47
N PRO A 135 -3.49 -0.48 -21.55
CA PRO A 135 -3.96 0.85 -21.94
C PRO A 135 -5.49 0.93 -22.06
N GLU A 136 -6.13 -0.13 -22.56
CA GLU A 136 -7.59 -0.21 -22.70
C GLU A 136 -8.28 -0.24 -21.33
N TYR A 137 -7.71 -0.96 -20.36
CA TYR A 137 -8.22 -0.97 -18.99
C TYR A 137 -8.09 0.41 -18.34
N LEU A 138 -6.95 1.09 -18.50
CA LEU A 138 -6.75 2.44 -18.00
C LEU A 138 -7.73 3.43 -18.63
N SER A 139 -7.93 3.35 -19.94
CA SER A 139 -8.90 4.18 -20.68
C SER A 139 -10.33 3.94 -20.20
N LYS A 140 -10.77 2.67 -20.09
CA LYS A 140 -12.10 2.32 -19.56
C LYS A 140 -12.28 2.81 -18.12
N SER A 141 -11.24 2.72 -17.29
CA SER A 141 -11.28 3.17 -15.90
C SER A 141 -11.44 4.69 -15.81
N VAL A 142 -10.66 5.45 -16.56
CA VAL A 142 -10.80 6.92 -16.63
C VAL A 142 -12.19 7.32 -17.12
N ASN A 143 -12.68 6.70 -18.20
CA ASN A 143 -14.02 6.98 -18.73
C ASN A 143 -15.13 6.65 -17.74
N TYR A 144 -14.98 5.60 -16.93
CA TYR A 144 -15.93 5.25 -15.87
C TYR A 144 -16.05 6.37 -14.81
N PHE A 145 -14.93 6.97 -14.41
CA PHE A 145 -14.97 8.06 -13.42
C PHE A 145 -15.47 9.37 -14.04
N LEU A 146 -15.09 9.67 -15.29
CA LEU A 146 -15.57 10.83 -16.03
C LEU A 146 -17.08 10.79 -16.30
N SER A 147 -17.67 9.60 -16.50
CA SER A 147 -19.12 9.47 -16.69
C SER A 147 -19.92 9.63 -15.39
N LYS A 148 -19.28 9.44 -14.23
CA LYS A 148 -19.94 9.45 -12.92
C LYS A 148 -19.80 10.76 -12.17
N TYR A 149 -18.69 11.47 -12.36
CA TYR A 149 -18.37 12.67 -11.61
C TYR A 149 -18.10 13.84 -12.54
N ARG A 150 -18.52 15.03 -12.13
CA ARG A 150 -18.14 16.28 -12.78
C ARG A 150 -16.83 16.78 -12.19
N ASN A 151 -16.07 17.51 -13.00
CA ASN A 151 -14.79 18.14 -12.63
C ASN A 151 -13.83 17.16 -11.92
N VAL A 152 -13.24 16.24 -12.70
CA VAL A 152 -12.42 15.15 -12.17
C VAL A 152 -10.95 15.42 -12.45
N LEU A 153 -10.12 15.32 -11.43
CA LEU A 153 -8.66 15.38 -11.57
C LEU A 153 -8.05 14.04 -11.15
N PHE A 154 -7.30 13.44 -12.06
CA PHE A 154 -6.66 12.14 -11.83
C PHE A 154 -5.24 12.30 -11.29
N LEU A 155 -4.99 11.76 -10.10
CA LEU A 155 -3.66 11.74 -9.48
C LEU A 155 -2.99 10.39 -9.75
N VAL A 156 -2.08 10.35 -10.72
CA VAL A 156 -1.42 9.12 -11.13
C VAL A 156 -0.11 8.93 -10.35
N THR A 157 0.00 7.79 -9.68
CA THR A 157 1.20 7.35 -8.96
C THR A 157 1.70 6.03 -9.55
N SER A 158 3.00 5.92 -9.78
CA SER A 158 3.62 4.72 -10.34
C SER A 158 5.09 4.69 -9.99
N GLN A 159 5.64 3.48 -9.83
CA GLN A 159 7.09 3.28 -9.77
C GLN A 159 7.77 3.53 -11.14
N ASN A 160 7.02 3.48 -12.24
CA ASN A 160 7.51 3.79 -13.58
C ASN A 160 6.57 4.81 -14.24
N MET A 161 6.90 6.10 -14.08
CA MET A 161 6.12 7.20 -14.63
C MET A 161 6.24 7.34 -16.15
N THR A 162 7.35 6.88 -16.76
CA THR A 162 7.51 6.88 -18.22
C THR A 162 6.49 5.95 -18.87
N TRP A 163 6.35 4.74 -18.35
CA TRP A 163 5.33 3.81 -18.82
C TRP A 163 3.92 4.34 -18.56
N ALA A 164 3.66 4.88 -17.36
CA ALA A 164 2.35 5.44 -17.02
C ALA A 164 1.93 6.55 -18.00
N LYS A 165 2.81 7.52 -18.28
CA LYS A 165 2.54 8.61 -19.23
C LYS A 165 2.29 8.13 -20.66
N ALA A 166 2.94 7.04 -21.08
CA ALA A 166 2.77 6.49 -22.42
C ALA A 166 1.44 5.72 -22.59
N ASN A 167 0.90 5.15 -21.51
CA ASN A 167 -0.26 4.23 -21.57
C ASN A 167 -1.55 4.81 -20.97
N MET A 168 -1.46 5.89 -20.17
CA MET A 168 -2.64 6.62 -19.72
C MET A 168 -3.34 7.29 -20.92
N PRO A 169 -4.68 7.31 -20.94
CA PRO A 169 -5.40 8.06 -21.96
C PRO A 169 -4.99 9.53 -21.90
N ARG A 170 -4.72 10.11 -23.07
CA ARG A 170 -4.58 11.56 -23.19
C ARG A 170 -5.98 12.15 -23.21
N GLU A 171 -6.14 13.36 -22.67
CA GLU A 171 -7.37 14.12 -22.91
C GLU A 171 -7.62 14.20 -24.41
N LYS A 172 -8.86 13.93 -24.83
CA LYS A 172 -9.29 14.37 -26.15
C LYS A 172 -9.26 15.88 -26.09
N GLN A 173 -8.42 16.50 -26.91
CA GLN A 173 -8.60 17.91 -27.29
C GLN A 173 -9.98 17.99 -27.94
N GLY A 174 -10.96 18.40 -27.17
CA GLY A 174 -12.26 18.84 -27.66
C GLY A 174 -12.16 20.28 -28.11
#